data_AF-A0A978U2W8-F1
#
_entry.id   AF-A0A978U2W8-F1
#
_cell.length_a   1.000
_cell.length_b   1.000
_cell.length_c   1.000
_cell.angle_alpha   90.00
_cell.angle_beta   90.00
_cell.angle_gamma   90.00
#
_symmetry.space_group_name_H-M   'P 1'
#
loop_
_entity.id
_entity.type
_entity.pdbx_description
1 polymer ?
#
loop_
_entity_poly.entity_id
_entity_poly.type
_entity_poly.pdbx_seq_one_letter_code
_entity_poly.pdbx_strand_id
1 'polypeptide(L)' 'MTQFITVEVPIAPSVAELQVAIARSLQRYGDPLRWAITAVNATTQTLQIEAVVTVRIDVA' A
#
# COMPACT_ATOMS: atom_id res chain seq x y z
N MET A 1 0.49 -9.86 14.14
CA MET A 1 1.85 -10.01 13.60
C MET A 1 2.15 -8.85 12.67
N THR A 2 3.37 -8.30 12.71
CA THR A 2 3.81 -7.29 11.74
C THR A 2 4.45 -7.95 10.52
N GLN A 3 4.19 -7.41 9.34
CA GLN A 3 4.74 -7.91 8.08
C GLN A 3 5.26 -6.74 7.25
N PHE A 4 6.36 -6.96 6.53
CA PHE A 4 6.86 -6.07 5.51
C PHE A 4 6.42 -6.58 4.14
N ILE A 5 5.79 -5.73 3.33
CA ILE A 5 5.22 -6.08 2.04
C ILE A 5 5.61 -5.07 0.96
N THR A 6 5.54 -5.52 -0.29
CA THR A 6 5.64 -4.67 -1.49
C THR A 6 4.37 -4.83 -2.30
N VAL A 7 3.77 -3.72 -2.72
CA VAL A 7 2.55 -3.71 -3.54
C VAL A 7 2.67 -2.70 -4.68
N GLU A 8 2.05 -3.01 -5.81
CA GLU A 8 1.87 -2.06 -6.90
C GLU A 8 0.51 -1.39 -6.79
N VAL A 9 0.48 -0.07 -6.99
CA VAL A 9 -0.73 0.74 -6.95
C VAL A 9 -0.77 1.62 -8.20
N PRO A 10 -1.89 1.66 -8.95
CA PRO A 10 -2.04 2.58 -10.08
C PRO A 10 -1.89 4.05 -9.66
N ILE A 11 -1.29 4.86 -10.52
CA ILE A 11 -1.25 6.31 -10.34
C ILE A 11 -2.67 6.86 -10.49
N ALA A 12 -3.17 7.55 -9.46
CA ALA A 12 -4.47 8.19 -9.50
C ALA A 12 -4.38 9.64 -10.01
N PRO A 13 -5.48 10.21 -10.54
CA PRO A 13 -5.52 11.56 -11.13
C PRO A 13 -5.19 12.69 -10.15
N SER A 14 -5.39 12.47 -8.86
CA SER A 14 -5.15 13.46 -7.81
C SER A 14 -4.41 12.86 -6.62
N VAL A 15 -3.68 13.70 -5.87
CA VAL A 15 -2.97 13.25 -4.65
C VAL A 15 -3.95 12.69 -3.62
N ALA A 16 -5.15 13.29 -3.48
CA ALA A 16 -6.16 12.82 -2.54
C ALA A 16 -6.68 11.42 -2.90
N GLU A 17 -6.98 11.18 -4.18
CA GLU A 17 -7.40 9.86 -4.66
C GLU A 17 -6.27 8.84 -4.54
N LEU A 18 -5.03 9.26 -4.79
CA LEU A 18 -3.87 8.38 -4.67
C LEU A 18 -3.67 7.90 -3.22
N GLN A 19 -3.80 8.81 -2.24
CA GLN A 19 -3.74 8.46 -0.82
C GLN A 19 -4.79 7.40 -0.45
N VAL A 20 -6.03 7.57 -0.93
CA VAL A 20 -7.12 6.61 -0.71
C VAL A 20 -6.81 5.26 -1.40
N ALA A 21 -6.30 5.28 -2.63
CA ALA A 21 -5.96 4.08 -3.39
C ALA A 21 -4.84 3.28 -2.72
N ILE A 22 -3.81 3.95 -2.19
CA ILE A 22 -2.72 3.32 -1.44
C ILE A 22 -3.27 2.70 -0.14
N ALA A 23 -4.01 3.47 0.67
CA ALA A 23 -4.58 2.98 1.92
C ALA A 23 -5.47 1.75 1.71
N ARG A 24 -6.37 1.80 0.72
CA ARG A 24 -7.25 0.68 0.36
C ARG A 24 -6.45 -0.53 -0.12
N SER A 25 -5.39 -0.32 -0.90
CA SER A 25 -4.55 -1.41 -1.39
C SER A 25 -3.83 -2.12 -0.26
N LEU A 26 -3.28 -1.37 0.71
CA LEU A 26 -2.58 -1.90 1.88
C LEU A 26 -3.51 -2.61 2.87
N GLN A 27 -4.73 -2.12 3.05
CA GLN A 27 -5.75 -2.75 3.92
C GLN A 27 -6.09 -4.19 3.53
N ARG A 28 -5.86 -4.59 2.26
CA ARG A 28 -6.02 -5.99 1.82
C ARG A 28 -5.01 -6.94 2.46
N TYR A 29 -3.93 -6.41 3.02
CA TYR A 29 -2.84 -7.16 3.65
C TYR A 29 -2.80 -6.96 5.17
N GLY A 30 -3.45 -5.93 5.71
CA GLY A 30 -3.51 -5.63 7.14
C GLY A 30 -3.61 -4.12 7.40
N ASP A 31 -3.64 -3.75 8.67
CA ASP A 31 -3.70 -2.34 9.08
C ASP A 31 -2.31 -1.69 8.85
N PRO A 32 -2.17 -0.69 7.94
CA PRO A 32 -0.87 -0.11 7.62
C PRO A 32 -0.34 0.77 8.76
N LEU A 33 0.92 0.57 9.12
CA LEU A 33 1.63 1.37 10.12
C LEU A 33 2.50 2.47 9.50
N ARG A 34 3.22 2.10 8.43
CA ARG A 34 4.10 2.99 7.65
C ARG A 34 4.18 2.46 6.22
N TRP A 35 4.27 3.36 5.27
CA TRP A 35 4.57 3.01 3.87
C TRP A 35 5.40 4.11 3.21
N ALA A 36 6.03 3.76 2.09
CA ALA A 36 6.74 4.70 1.22
C ALA A 36 6.60 4.28 -0.24
N ILE A 37 6.49 5.26 -1.14
CA ILE A 37 6.69 5.04 -2.58
C ILE A 37 8.19 4.84 -2.80
N THR A 38 8.57 3.71 -3.40
CA THR A 38 9.98 3.38 -3.67
C THR A 38 10.32 3.42 -5.15
N ALA A 39 9.33 3.30 -6.04
CA ALA A 39 9.49 3.50 -7.46
C ALA A 39 8.22 4.04 -8.13
N VAL A 40 8.40 4.70 -9.28
CA VAL A 40 7.34 5.18 -10.16
C VAL A 40 7.61 4.63 -11.55
N ASN A 41 6.65 3.90 -12.13
CA ASN A 41 6.71 3.45 -13.51
C ASN A 41 5.77 4.29 -14.37
N ALA A 42 6.34 5.21 -15.14
CA ALA A 42 5.58 6.09 -16.03
C ALA A 42 5.01 5.36 -17.27
N THR A 43 5.57 4.21 -17.66
CA THR A 43 5.07 3.44 -18.80
C THR A 43 3.80 2.69 -18.44
N THR A 44 3.77 2.04 -17.27
CA THR A 44 2.58 1.29 -16.79
C THR A 44 1.65 2.14 -15.95
N GLN A 45 2.02 3.38 -15.64
CA GLN A 45 1.29 4.28 -14.73
C GLN A 45 1.04 3.63 -13.36
N THR A 46 2.08 3.04 -12.78
CA THR A 46 2.03 2.38 -11.46
C THR A 46 3.12 2.89 -10.52
N LEU A 47 2.85 2.78 -9.22
CA LEU A 47 3.76 3.06 -8.12
C LEU A 47 4.10 1.75 -7.43
N GLN A 48 5.36 1.58 -7.05
CA GLN A 48 5.76 0.54 -6.11
C GLN A 48 5.76 1.11 -4.70
N ILE A 49 5.05 0.46 -3.80
CA ILE A 49 4.92 0.83 -2.40
C ILE A 49 5.54 -0.26 -1.53
N GLU A 50 6.42 0.12 -0.63
CA GLU A 50 6.88 -0.73 0.47
C GLU A 50 6.15 -0.31 1.75
N ALA A 51 5.64 -1.29 2.49
CA ALA A 51 4.81 -1.03 3.67
C ALA A 51 5.07 -2.02 4.80
N VAL A 52 4.90 -1.53 6.03
CA VAL A 52 4.74 -2.35 7.23
C VAL A 52 3.27 -2.36 7.61
N VAL A 53 2.67 -3.56 7.67
CA VAL A 53 1.28 -3.77 8.06
C VAL A 53 1.19 -4.61 9.32
N THR A 54 0.09 -4.46 10.06
CA THR A 54 -0.26 -5.32 11.19
C THR A 54 -1.44 -6.20 10.82
N VAL A 55 -1.24 -7.51 10.95
CA VAL A 55 -2.30 -8.51 10.79
C VAL A 55 -2.76 -8.91 12.18
N ARG A 56 -4.06 -8.74 12.46
CA ARG A 56 -4.67 -9.32 13.65
C ARG A 56 -4.78 -10.82 13.45
N ILE A 57 -4.33 -11.57 14.44
CA ILE A 57 -4.59 -13.01 14.50
C ILE A 57 -5.70 -13.15 15.52
N ASP A 58 -6.91 -13.41 15.04
CA ASP A 58 -8.01 -13.73 15.93
C ASP A 58 -7.74 -15.14 16.46
N VAL A 59 -7.46 -15.22 17.76
CA VAL A 59 -7.34 -16.49 18.46
C VAL A 59 -8.75 -16.86 18.90
N ALA A 60 -9.31 -17.91 18.28
CA ALA A 60 -10.58 -18.51 18.66
C ALA A 60 -10.45 -19.32 19.95
#